data_AF-A0AAV6WWG0-F1
#
_entry.id   AF-A0AAV6WWG0-F1
#
_cell.length_a   1.000
_cell.length_b   1.000
_cell.length_c   1.000
_cell.angle_alpha   90.00
_cell.angle_beta   90.00
_cell.angle_gamma   90.00
#
_symmetry.space_group_name_H-M   'P 1'
#
loop_
_entity.id
_entity.type
_entity.pdbx_description
1 polymer ?
#
loop_
_entity_poly.entity_id
_entity_poly.type
_entity_poly.pdbx_seq_one_letter_code
_entity_poly.pdbx_strand_id
1 'polypeptide(L)'
;MKEYYKLFLAVLVIRSIYAGYFLLTKLAFDVGMNTFVFVFYRQAAATLFIVPLAILLERKTAPPLSFSIFLKIFVLALVGITISLNVVGVALEYTSASLGAATINSLPVITFFLAVLLR
;
A
#
# COMPACT_ATOMS: atom_id res chain seq x y z
N MET A 1 9.91 -0.58 -28.88
CA MET A 1 8.85 0.45 -29.04
C MET A 1 7.53 0.04 -28.37
N LYS A 2 6.86 -1.06 -28.79
CA LYS A 2 5.57 -1.49 -28.19
C LYS A 2 5.63 -1.80 -26.69
N GLU A 3 6.73 -2.35 -26.20
CA GLU A 3 6.90 -2.73 -24.79
C GLU A 3 7.09 -1.52 -23.87
N TYR A 4 7.83 -0.51 -24.31
CA TYR A 4 7.95 0.78 -23.60
C TYR A 4 6.60 1.48 -23.46
N TYR A 5 5.76 1.45 -24.49
CA TYR A 5 4.41 2.03 -24.41
C TYR A 5 3.53 1.29 -23.39
N LYS A 6 3.60 -0.05 -23.36
CA LYS A 6 2.87 -0.86 -22.36
C LYS A 6 3.32 -0.54 -20.94
N LEU A 7 4.62 -0.42 -20.70
CA LEU A 7 5.19 -0.04 -19.40
C LEU A 7 4.77 1.38 -19.00
N PHE A 8 4.85 2.33 -19.93
CA PHE A 8 4.44 3.71 -19.70
C PHE A 8 2.96 3.80 -19.33
N LEU A 9 2.09 3.10 -20.07
CA LEU A 9 0.66 3.06 -19.78
C LEU A 9 0.39 2.42 -18.41
N ALA A 10 1.08 1.34 -18.06
CA ALA A 10 0.95 0.71 -16.74
C ALA A 10 1.35 1.67 -15.61
N VAL A 11 2.47 2.39 -15.76
CA VAL A 11 2.91 3.39 -14.79
C VAL A 11 1.88 4.51 -14.66
N LEU A 12 1.35 5.02 -15.77
CA LEU A 12 0.34 6.07 -15.78
C LEU A 12 -0.92 5.63 -15.02
N VAL A 13 -1.43 4.44 -15.31
CA VAL A 13 -2.58 3.85 -14.60
C VAL A 13 -2.32 3.72 -13.11
N ILE A 14 -1.15 3.17 -12.72
CA ILE A 14 -0.77 3.03 -11.31
C ILE A 14 -0.74 4.39 -10.62
N ARG A 15 -0.13 5.41 -11.23
CA ARG A 15 -0.05 6.76 -10.65
C ARG A 15 -1.42 7.42 -10.54
N SER A 16 -2.30 7.23 -11.52
CA SER A 16 -3.69 7.70 -11.45
C SER A 16 -4.47 7.03 -10.31
N ILE A 17 -4.30 5.72 -10.10
CA ILE A 17 -4.90 5.00 -8.97
C ILE A 17 -4.39 5.56 -7.64
N TYR A 18 -3.08 5.79 -7.50
CA TYR A 18 -2.52 6.40 -6.29
C TYR A 18 -3.06 7.82 -6.02
N ALA A 19 -3.20 8.64 -7.06
CA ALA A 19 -3.78 9.97 -6.91
C ALA A 19 -5.24 9.90 -6.43
N GLY A 20 -6.06 9.04 -7.04
CA GLY A 20 -7.43 8.79 -6.60
C GLY A 20 -7.50 8.28 -5.16
N TYR A 21 -6.60 7.37 -4.78
CA TYR A 21 -6.47 6.87 -3.42
C TYR A 21 -6.26 8.00 -2.40
N PHE A 22 -5.27 8.88 -2.61
CA PHE A 22 -5.01 9.98 -1.67
C PHE A 22 -6.15 10.98 -1.59
N LEU A 23 -6.81 11.28 -2.71
CA LEU A 23 -7.99 12.15 -2.73
C LEU A 23 -9.14 11.57 -1.92
N LEU A 24 -9.49 10.31 -2.15
CA LEU A 24 -10.58 9.64 -1.41
C LEU A 24 -10.25 9.50 0.08
N THR A 25 -9.02 9.15 0.43
CA THR A 25 -8.59 9.08 1.83
C THR A 25 -8.67 10.46 2.50
N LYS A 26 -8.20 11.52 1.83
CA LYS A 26 -8.24 12.87 2.40
C LYS A 26 -9.69 13.34 2.61
N LEU A 27 -10.56 13.13 1.62
CA LEU A 27 -11.99 13.43 1.73
C LEU A 27 -12.63 12.69 2.92
N ALA A 28 -12.28 11.43 3.13
CA ALA A 28 -12.80 10.65 4.24
C ALA A 28 -12.33 11.19 5.61
N PHE A 29 -11.10 11.69 5.71
CA PHE A 29 -10.60 12.33 6.93
C PHE A 29 -11.19 13.72 7.15
N ASP A 30 -11.42 14.49 6.09
CA ASP A 30 -12.02 15.82 6.17
C ASP A 30 -13.47 15.79 6.68
N VAL A 31 -14.20 14.69 6.46
CA VAL A 31 -15.53 14.46 7.08
C VAL A 31 -15.46 13.90 8.51
N GLY A 32 -14.27 13.87 9.12
CA GLY A 32 -14.07 13.51 10.53
C GLY A 32 -13.88 12.01 10.79
N MET A 33 -13.61 11.19 9.77
CA MET A 33 -13.39 9.76 9.98
C MET A 33 -12.04 9.48 10.61
N ASN A 34 -12.03 8.66 11.65
CA ASN A 34 -10.80 8.29 12.36
C ASN A 34 -9.83 7.50 11.45
N THR A 35 -8.57 7.93 11.42
CA THR A 35 -7.49 7.31 10.63
C THR A 35 -7.33 5.80 10.87
N PHE A 36 -7.35 5.37 12.13
CA PHE A 36 -7.18 3.95 12.47
C PHE A 36 -8.33 3.09 11.97
N VAL A 37 -9.55 3.61 12.08
CA VAL A 37 -10.76 2.96 11.59
C VAL A 37 -10.72 2.83 10.07
N PHE A 38 -10.31 3.89 9.36
CA PHE A 38 -10.13 3.84 7.90
C PHE A 38 -9.14 2.77 7.46
N VAL A 39 -7.95 2.76 8.08
CA VAL A 39 -6.88 1.82 7.72
C VAL A 39 -7.32 0.38 7.98
N PHE A 40 -8.01 0.12 9.09
CA PHE A 40 -8.57 -1.20 9.40
C PHE A 40 -9.55 -1.66 8.33
N TYR A 41 -10.57 -0.86 8.01
CA TYR A 41 -11.58 -1.23 7.00
C TYR A 41 -10.96 -1.46 5.63
N ARG A 42 -9.98 -0.63 5.25
CA ARG A 42 -9.26 -0.79 3.99
C ARG A 42 -8.52 -2.14 3.91
N GLN A 43 -7.82 -2.53 4.97
CA GLN A 43 -7.13 -3.83 5.01
C GLN A 43 -8.10 -5.01 5.06
N ALA A 44 -9.21 -4.88 5.79
CA ALA A 44 -10.25 -5.91 5.88
C ALA A 44 -10.92 -6.13 4.51
N ALA A 45 -11.29 -5.04 3.82
CA ALA A 45 -11.85 -5.09 2.48
C ALA A 45 -10.86 -5.71 1.50
N ALA A 46 -9.60 -5.24 1.47
CA ALA A 46 -8.57 -5.81 0.60
C ALA A 46 -8.39 -7.31 0.83
N THR A 47 -8.38 -7.77 2.07
CA THR A 47 -8.30 -9.19 2.42
C THR A 47 -9.52 -9.95 1.89
N LEU A 48 -10.74 -9.43 2.11
CA LEU A 48 -11.97 -10.06 1.65
C LEU A 48 -12.04 -10.18 0.12
N PHE A 49 -11.49 -9.21 -0.62
CA PHE A 49 -11.43 -9.26 -2.09
C PHE A 49 -10.33 -10.17 -2.62
N ILE A 50 -9.14 -10.16 -2.00
CA ILE A 50 -7.98 -10.89 -2.50
C ILE A 50 -8.04 -12.38 -2.13
N VAL A 51 -8.51 -12.73 -0.93
CA VAL A 51 -8.61 -14.13 -0.47
C VAL A 51 -9.32 -15.06 -1.46
N PRO A 52 -10.54 -14.75 -1.96
CA PRO A 52 -11.21 -15.62 -2.92
C PRO A 52 -10.44 -15.72 -4.24
N LEU A 53 -9.86 -14.62 -4.72
CA LEU A 53 -9.04 -14.62 -5.93
C LEU A 53 -7.78 -15.48 -5.78
N ALA A 54 -7.10 -15.39 -4.64
CA ALA A 54 -5.93 -16.20 -4.33
C ALA A 54 -6.29 -17.69 -4.25
N ILE A 55 -7.43 -18.04 -3.63
CA ILE A 55 -7.89 -19.44 -3.55
C ILE A 55 -8.29 -19.98 -4.93
N LEU A 56 -8.86 -19.16 -5.82
CA LEU A 56 -9.28 -19.61 -7.14
C LEU A 56 -8.12 -19.72 -8.13
N LEU A 57 -7.18 -18.77 -8.12
CA LEU A 57 -6.11 -18.67 -9.11
C LEU A 57 -4.84 -19.42 -8.69
N GLU A 58 -4.45 -19.36 -7.42
CA GLU A 58 -3.12 -19.79 -6.98
C GLU A 58 -3.11 -21.13 -6.22
N ARG A 59 -4.28 -21.67 -5.85
CA ARG A 59 -4.38 -22.90 -5.06
C ARG A 59 -3.68 -24.11 -5.68
N LYS A 60 -3.54 -24.17 -7.00
CA LYS A 60 -2.90 -25.30 -7.70
C LYS A 60 -1.39 -25.12 -7.92
N THR A 61 -0.89 -23.89 -7.85
CA THR A 61 0.50 -23.53 -8.18
C THR A 61 1.30 -23.08 -6.97
N ALA A 62 0.65 -22.74 -5.85
CA ALA A 62 1.31 -22.24 -4.66
C ALA A 62 2.13 -23.33 -3.94
N PRO A 63 3.42 -23.08 -3.64
CA PRO A 63 4.22 -23.97 -2.81
C PRO A 63 3.71 -23.99 -1.35
N PRO A 64 3.87 -25.10 -0.61
CA PRO A 64 3.42 -25.19 0.76
C PRO A 64 4.17 -24.19 1.65
N LEU A 65 3.43 -23.31 2.30
CA LEU A 65 3.97 -22.33 3.23
C LEU A 65 4.05 -22.93 4.65
N SER A 66 5.23 -22.94 5.26
CA SER A 66 5.37 -23.34 6.67
C SER A 66 4.65 -22.34 7.59
N PHE A 67 3.98 -22.85 8.62
CA PHE A 67 3.26 -22.03 9.61
C PHE A 67 4.16 -20.97 10.26
N SER A 68 5.45 -21.27 10.48
CA SER A 68 6.41 -20.30 11.04
C SER A 68 6.65 -19.12 10.09
N ILE A 69 6.79 -19.39 8.78
CA ILE A 69 6.98 -18.34 7.77
C ILE A 69 5.69 -17.52 7.63
N PHE A 70 4.54 -18.19 7.60
CA PHE A 70 3.24 -17.53 7.60
C PHE A 70 3.12 -16.55 8.77
N LEU A 71 3.44 -16.99 10.00
CA LEU A 71 3.35 -16.16 11.19
C LEU A 71 4.31 -14.96 11.12
N LYS A 72 5.54 -15.15 10.63
CA LYS A 72 6.50 -14.05 10.44
C LYS A 72 5.98 -12.99 9.46
N ILE A 73 5.46 -13.42 8.30
CA ILE A 73 4.89 -12.52 7.30
C ILE A 73 3.65 -11.82 7.87
N PHE A 74 2.80 -12.56 8.58
CA PHE A 74 1.60 -12.02 9.19
C PHE A 74 1.92 -10.94 10.23
N VAL A 75 2.85 -11.19 11.15
CA VAL A 75 3.26 -10.20 12.16
C VAL A 75 3.94 -8.99 11.51
N LEU A 76 4.80 -9.21 10.51
CA LEU A 76 5.44 -8.12 9.77
C LEU A 76 4.42 -7.23 9.06
N ALA A 77 3.40 -7.83 8.43
CA ALA A 77 2.32 -7.09 7.79
C ALA A 77 1.40 -6.39 8.81
N LEU A 78 1.03 -7.09 9.88
CA LEU A 78 0.13 -6.57 10.91
C LEU A 78 0.74 -5.39 11.65
N VAL A 79 2.04 -5.43 11.97
CA VAL A 79 2.70 -4.38 12.74
C VAL A 79 3.36 -3.38 11.81
N GLY A 80 4.28 -3.83 10.95
CA GLY A 80 5.11 -2.94 10.13
C GLY A 80 4.30 -2.12 9.13
N ILE A 81 3.48 -2.81 8.31
CA ILE A 81 2.68 -2.13 7.27
C ILE A 81 1.58 -1.29 7.91
N THR A 82 0.87 -1.82 8.91
CA THR A 82 -0.22 -1.08 9.57
C THR A 82 0.26 0.18 10.27
N ILE A 83 1.38 0.13 11.00
CA ILE A 83 1.96 1.34 11.61
C ILE A 83 2.30 2.36 10.53
N SER A 84 2.98 1.93 9.46
CA SER A 84 3.35 2.82 8.36
C SER A 84 2.13 3.50 7.73
N LEU A 85 1.05 2.75 7.50
CA LEU A 85 -0.18 3.28 6.93
C LEU A 85 -0.91 4.26 7.86
N ASN A 86 -0.92 4.00 9.17
CA ASN A 86 -1.50 4.91 10.14
C ASN A 86 -0.70 6.20 10.25
N VAL A 87 0.64 6.14 10.26
CA VAL A 87 1.49 7.34 10.24
C VAL A 87 1.21 8.17 8.99
N VAL A 88 1.09 7.53 7.82
CA VAL A 88 0.70 8.22 6.58
C VAL A 88 -0.69 8.82 6.70
N GLY A 89 -1.65 8.12 7.29
CA GLY A 89 -3.01 8.62 7.47
C GLY A 89 -3.07 9.85 8.37
N VAL A 90 -2.39 9.82 9.51
CA VAL A 90 -2.27 10.96 10.43
C VAL A 90 -1.57 12.13 9.74
N ALA A 91 -0.47 11.88 9.01
CA ALA A 91 0.20 12.93 8.25
C ALA A 91 -0.74 13.55 7.20
N LEU A 92 -1.61 12.75 6.56
CA LEU A 92 -2.58 13.22 5.59
C LEU A 92 -3.72 14.02 6.22
N GLU A 93 -4.05 13.79 7.49
CA GLU A 93 -5.00 14.62 8.24
C GLU A 93 -4.51 16.07 8.30
N TYR A 94 -3.21 16.27 8.59
CA TYR A 94 -2.56 17.58 8.69
C TYR A 94 -2.05 18.16 7.37
N THR A 95 -2.13 17.41 6.26
CA THR A 95 -1.57 17.83 4.96
C THR A 95 -2.57 17.70 3.82
N SER A 96 -2.17 18.07 2.61
CA SER A 96 -3.01 17.96 1.42
C SER A 96 -2.81 16.63 0.69
N ALA A 97 -3.85 16.17 -0.01
CA ALA A 97 -3.77 14.98 -0.86
C ALA A 97 -2.64 15.07 -1.91
N SER A 98 -2.41 16.26 -2.47
CA SER A 98 -1.34 16.51 -3.43
C SER A 98 0.05 16.32 -2.82
N LEU A 99 0.26 16.79 -1.58
CA LEU A 99 1.53 16.59 -0.87
C LEU A 99 1.75 15.11 -0.52
N GLY A 100 0.71 14.41 -0.09
CA GLY A 100 0.75 12.96 0.14
C GLY A 100 1.15 12.18 -1.11
N ALA A 101 0.54 12.50 -2.25
CA ALA A 101 0.87 11.88 -3.54
C ALA A 101 2.31 12.17 -3.99
N ALA A 102 2.80 13.40 -3.79
CA ALA A 102 4.16 13.78 -4.16
C ALA A 102 5.23 13.07 -3.29
N THR A 103 4.95 12.88 -2.00
CA THR A 103 5.89 12.24 -1.06
C THR A 103 6.30 10.83 -1.48
N ILE A 104 5.41 10.08 -2.13
CA ILE A 104 5.71 8.73 -2.65
C ILE A 104 6.90 8.75 -3.63
N ASN A 105 7.11 9.85 -4.37
CA ASN A 105 8.24 9.95 -5.31
C ASN A 105 9.60 10.04 -4.60
N SER A 106 9.61 10.32 -3.29
CA SER A 106 10.83 10.34 -2.47
C SER A 106 11.20 8.97 -1.91
N LEU A 107 10.30 7.96 -1.99
CA LEU A 107 10.57 6.62 -1.49
C LEU A 107 11.86 6.01 -2.05
N PRO A 108 12.15 6.04 -3.37
CA PRO A 108 13.39 5.46 -3.90
C PRO A 108 14.64 6.14 -3.35
N VAL A 109 14.59 7.45 -3.12
CA VAL A 109 15.70 8.24 -2.56
C VAL A 109 15.98 7.80 -1.13
N ILE A 110 14.94 7.68 -0.30
CA ILE A 110 15.05 7.22 1.10
C ILE A 110 15.56 5.77 1.14
N THR A 111 15.01 4.90 0.30
CA THR A 111 15.44 3.49 0.23
C THR A 111 16.91 3.38 -0.16
N PHE A 112 17.37 4.15 -1.14
CA PHE A 112 18.79 4.15 -1.54
C PHE A 112 19.68 4.66 -0.41
N PHE A 113 19.28 5.75 0.25
CA PHE A 113 20.02 6.29 1.38
C PHE A 113 20.17 5.26 2.52
N LEU A 114 19.07 4.61 2.91
CA LEU A 114 19.08 3.55 3.93
C LEU A 114 19.93 2.35 3.48
N ALA A 115 19.86 1.96 2.22
CA ALA A 115 20.66 0.86 1.69
C ALA A 115 22.17 1.15 1.74
N VAL A 116 22.58 2.41 1.52
CA VAL A 116 23.98 2.82 1.66
C VAL A 116 24.41 2.90 3.13
N LEU A 117 23.54 3.42 3.99
CA LEU A 117 23.83 3.57 5.43
C LEU A 117 23.94 2.22 6.16
N LEU A 118 23.11 1.25 5.77
CA LEU A 118 23.04 -0.10 6.36
C LEU A 118 23.92 -1.11 5.62
N ARG A 119 24.72 -0.65 4.65
CA ARG A 119 25.68 -1.47 3.90
C ARG A 119 26.81 -1.97 4.80
#